data_AF-C1GA05-F1
#
_entry.id   AF-C1GA05-F1
#
_cell.length_a   1.000
_cell.length_b   1.000
_cell.length_c   1.000
_cell.angle_alpha   90.00
_cell.angle_beta   90.00
_cell.angle_gamma   90.00
#
_symmetry.space_group_name_H-M   'P 1'
#
loop_
_entity.id
_entity.type
_entity.pdbx_description
1 polymer ?
#
loop_
_entity_poly.entity_id
_entity_poly.type
_entity_poly.pdbx_seq_one_letter_code
_entity_poly.pdbx_strand_id
1 'polypeptide(L)'
;MARFYVHETAKIGDLGNKQILSLTAALSEMKIENDLRRQILDDIQRLKDIGTVRGRRHALGLPVRGQRTRSQNKTAIKLNRLDRRLGIKGPR
;
A
#
# COMPACT_ATOMS: atom_id res chain seq x y z
N MET A 1 -14.46 -11.86 8.60
CA MET A 1 -15.59 -12.63 8.03
C MET A 1 -16.76 -12.81 9.00
N ALA A 2 -16.51 -12.93 10.32
CA ALA A 2 -17.57 -13.07 11.33
C ALA A 2 -18.66 -11.98 11.30
N ARG A 3 -18.30 -10.70 11.04
CA ARG A 3 -19.26 -9.59 10.86
C ARG A 3 -20.31 -9.84 9.77
N PHE A 4 -19.99 -10.66 8.77
CA PHE A 4 -20.86 -10.98 7.64
C PHE A 4 -21.34 -12.44 7.65
N TYR A 5 -21.14 -13.15 8.76
CA TYR A 5 -21.53 -14.56 8.94
C TYR A 5 -21.01 -15.49 7.84
N VAL A 6 -19.79 -15.22 7.35
CA VAL A 6 -19.11 -16.06 6.35
C VAL A 6 -18.11 -16.98 7.07
N HIS A 7 -18.19 -18.28 6.80
CA HIS A 7 -17.23 -19.26 7.31
C HIS A 7 -15.85 -19.06 6.66
N GLU A 8 -14.76 -19.28 7.39
CA GLU A 8 -13.40 -18.96 6.94
C GLU A 8 -12.98 -19.73 5.67
N THR A 9 -13.48 -20.95 5.48
CA THR A 9 -13.19 -21.79 4.30
C THR A 9 -14.22 -21.66 3.17
N ALA A 10 -15.23 -20.81 3.31
CA ALA A 10 -16.25 -20.62 2.28
C ALA A 10 -15.62 -20.08 0.99
N LYS A 11 -16.05 -20.59 -0.17
CA LYS A 11 -15.55 -20.11 -1.47
C LYS A 11 -16.38 -18.93 -1.95
N ILE A 12 -15.82 -18.16 -2.88
CA ILE A 12 -16.49 -16.98 -3.45
C ILE A 12 -17.83 -17.35 -4.10
N GLY A 13 -17.92 -18.51 -4.76
CA GLY A 13 -19.14 -18.99 -5.40
C GLY A 13 -20.25 -19.42 -4.43
N ASP A 14 -19.91 -19.64 -3.15
CA ASP A 14 -20.86 -20.08 -2.12
C ASP A 14 -21.55 -18.89 -1.43
N LEU A 15 -21.18 -17.66 -1.78
CA LEU A 15 -21.71 -16.44 -1.17
C LEU A 15 -23.04 -16.05 -1.80
N GLY A 16 -24.06 -15.83 -0.96
CA GLY A 16 -25.35 -15.33 -1.43
C GLY A 16 -25.29 -13.83 -1.80
N ASN A 17 -26.16 -13.39 -2.71
CA ASN A 17 -26.21 -12.00 -3.18
C ASN A 17 -26.30 -10.96 -2.05
N LYS A 18 -27.06 -11.24 -0.98
CA LYS A 18 -27.18 -10.35 0.19
C LYS A 18 -25.85 -10.19 0.94
N GLN A 19 -25.05 -11.25 1.02
CA GLN A 19 -23.72 -11.20 1.65
C GLN A 19 -22.74 -10.42 0.77
N ILE A 20 -22.80 -10.63 -0.55
CA ILE A 20 -21.97 -9.88 -1.50
C ILE A 20 -22.27 -8.38 -1.41
N LEU A 21 -23.55 -7.98 -1.38
CA LEU A 21 -23.95 -6.58 -1.27
C LEU A 21 -23.52 -5.94 0.05
N SER A 22 -23.60 -6.66 1.17
CA SER A 22 -23.15 -6.13 2.46
C SER A 22 -21.63 -6.00 2.54
N LEU A 23 -20.89 -6.92 1.91
CA LEU A 23 -19.44 -6.83 1.77
C LEU A 23 -19.02 -5.64 0.91
N THR A 24 -19.64 -5.44 -0.27
CA THR A 24 -19.30 -4.31 -1.13
C THR A 24 -19.60 -2.98 -0.47
N ALA A 25 -20.75 -2.84 0.20
CA ALA A 25 -21.07 -1.65 0.97
C ALA A 25 -20.01 -1.35 2.04
N ALA A 26 -19.60 -2.36 2.81
CA ALA A 26 -18.57 -2.18 3.82
C ALA A 26 -17.19 -1.85 3.24
N LEU A 27 -16.83 -2.43 2.09
CA LEU A 27 -15.57 -2.12 1.40
C LEU A 27 -15.55 -0.69 0.87
N SER A 28 -16.69 -0.14 0.44
CA SER A 28 -16.80 1.24 -0.03
C SER A 28 -16.56 2.28 1.06
N GLU A 29 -16.85 1.98 2.32
CA GLU A 29 -16.57 2.87 3.45
C GLU A 29 -15.10 2.84 3.89
N MET A 30 -14.37 1.80 3.49
CA MET A 30 -12.99 1.61 3.86
C MET A 30 -12.05 2.30 2.86
N LYS A 31 -10.95 2.86 3.37
CA LYS A 31 -9.87 3.39 2.51
C LYS A 31 -9.04 2.24 1.96
N ILE A 32 -9.42 1.75 0.78
CA ILE A 32 -8.75 0.63 0.09
C ILE A 32 -8.21 1.11 -1.26
N GLU A 33 -7.28 0.34 -1.84
CA GLU A 33 -6.75 0.52 -3.19
C GLU A 33 -6.25 1.94 -3.49
N ASN A 34 -6.93 2.65 -4.41
CA ASN A 34 -6.45 3.90 -4.98
C ASN A 34 -6.45 5.05 -3.98
N ASP A 35 -7.42 5.09 -3.06
CA ASP A 35 -7.49 6.13 -2.04
C ASP A 35 -6.34 5.99 -1.04
N LEU A 36 -6.06 4.76 -0.61
CA LEU A 36 -4.92 4.48 0.24
C LEU A 36 -3.59 4.73 -0.49
N ARG A 37 -3.50 4.40 -1.78
CA ARG A 37 -2.31 4.68 -2.61
C ARG A 37 -2.05 6.17 -2.72
N ARG A 38 -3.09 6.98 -3.00
CA ARG A 38 -2.99 8.44 -3.06
C ARG A 38 -2.53 9.01 -1.73
N GLN A 39 -3.14 8.59 -0.63
CA GLN A 39 -2.75 9.03 0.71
C GLN A 39 -1.26 8.77 0.99
N ILE A 40 -0.73 7.60 0.64
CA ILE A 40 0.69 7.27 0.83
C ILE A 40 1.60 8.16 -0.05
N LEU A 41 1.20 8.44 -1.29
CA LEU A 41 1.95 9.33 -2.18
C LEU A 41 1.97 10.77 -1.63
N ASP A 42 0.82 11.26 -1.17
CA ASP A 42 0.68 12.59 -0.58
C ASP A 42 1.53 12.71 0.70
N ASP A 43 1.57 11.66 1.52
CA ASP A 43 2.43 11.61 2.71
C ASP A 43 3.93 11.71 2.35
N ILE A 44 4.37 10.98 1.31
CA ILE A 44 5.77 11.03 0.84
C ILE A 44 6.09 12.40 0.23
N GLN A 45 5.17 12.95 -0.55
CA GLN A 45 5.31 14.24 -1.21
C GLN A 45 5.40 15.37 -0.17
N ARG A 46 4.52 15.35 0.83
CA ARG A 46 4.59 16.24 2.00
C ARG A 46 5.93 16.17 2.72
N LEU A 47 6.48 14.96 2.95
CA LEU A 47 7.78 14.81 3.61
C LEU A 47 8.94 15.42 2.80
N LYS A 48 8.84 15.39 1.46
CA LYS A 48 9.78 16.02 0.54
C LYS A 48 9.65 17.54 0.59
N ASP A 49 8.42 18.06 0.51
CA ASP A 49 8.17 19.50 0.46
C ASP A 49 8.58 20.21 1.76
N ILE A 50 8.39 19.54 2.90
CA ILE A 50 8.91 20.01 4.20
C ILE A 50 10.45 19.95 4.27
N GLY A 51 11.11 19.16 3.40
CA GLY A 51 12.57 19.05 3.38
C GLY A 51 13.14 18.11 4.45
N THR A 52 12.35 17.19 4.99
CA THR A 52 12.80 16.25 6.02
C THR A 52 13.87 15.27 5.49
N VAL A 53 14.68 14.68 6.38
CA VAL A 53 15.65 13.64 6.01
C VAL A 53 14.96 12.47 5.30
N ARG A 54 13.75 12.09 5.73
CA ARG A 54 12.97 11.02 5.10
C ARG A 54 12.56 11.39 3.67
N GLY A 55 12.05 12.60 3.46
CA GLY A 55 11.72 13.12 2.12
C GLY A 55 12.92 13.12 1.18
N ARG A 56 14.07 13.61 1.64
CA ARG A 56 15.33 13.57 0.87
C ARG A 56 15.75 12.14 0.50
N ARG A 57 15.64 11.19 1.43
CA ARG A 57 15.96 9.78 1.18
C ARG A 57 14.99 9.14 0.17
N HIS A 58 13.71 9.49 0.21
CA HIS A 58 12.73 9.07 -0.79
C HIS A 58 13.04 9.61 -2.19
N ALA A 59 13.47 10.88 -2.30
CA ALA A 59 13.87 11.48 -3.57
C ALA A 59 15.17 10.85 -4.14
N LEU A 60 16.14 10.56 -3.27
CA LEU A 60 17.41 9.93 -3.65
C LEU A 60 17.32 8.40 -3.85
N GLY A 61 16.16 7.79 -3.59
CA GLY A 61 15.99 6.34 -3.63
C GLY A 61 16.80 5.56 -2.61
N LEU A 62 17.16 6.19 -1.48
CA LEU A 62 17.94 5.56 -0.43
C LEU A 62 17.04 4.96 0.66
N PRO A 63 17.58 4.04 1.49
CA PRO A 63 16.87 3.56 2.67
C PRO A 63 16.44 4.71 3.60
N VAL A 64 15.18 4.68 4.03
CA VAL A 64 14.55 5.78 4.79
C VAL A 64 14.55 5.52 6.31
N ARG A 65 14.68 4.25 6.72
CA ARG A 65 14.56 3.80 8.13
C ARG A 65 15.92 3.60 8.82
N GLY A 66 16.94 4.41 8.47
CA GLY A 66 18.26 4.35 9.12
C GLY A 66 19.11 3.10 8.79
N GLN A 67 18.81 2.41 7.70
CA GLN A 67 19.55 1.22 7.30
C GLN A 67 20.92 1.57 6.69
N ARG A 68 21.88 0.64 6.82
CA ARG A 68 23.23 0.77 6.24
C ARG A 68 23.18 0.84 4.71
N THR A 69 23.91 1.77 4.10
CA THR A 69 23.94 1.97 2.64
C THR A 69 25.19 1.44 1.94
N ARG A 70 26.17 0.87 2.66
CA ARG A 70 27.46 0.43 2.10
C ARG A 70 27.36 -0.80 1.18
N SER A 71 26.42 -1.72 1.43
CA SER A 71 26.36 -3.01 0.73
C SER A 71 24.96 -3.32 0.17
N GLN A 72 24.02 -3.70 1.04
CA GLN A 72 22.72 -4.21 0.65
C GLN A 72 21.64 -3.12 0.69
N ASN A 73 21.46 -2.41 -0.43
CA ASN A 73 20.44 -1.35 -0.58
C ASN A 73 19.66 -1.42 -1.91
N LYS A 74 19.85 -2.49 -2.70
CA LYS A 74 19.29 -2.62 -4.06
C LYS A 74 17.76 -2.46 -4.11
N THR A 75 17.04 -3.04 -3.14
CA THR A 75 15.57 -2.95 -3.07
C THR A 75 15.10 -1.52 -2.82
N ALA A 76 15.78 -0.80 -1.93
CA ALA A 76 15.48 0.61 -1.65
C ALA A 76 15.72 1.48 -2.89
N ILE A 77 16.87 1.32 -3.56
CA ILE A 77 17.19 2.04 -4.80
C ILE A 77 16.13 1.79 -5.89
N LYS A 78 15.63 0.56 -5.98
CA LYS A 78 14.62 0.21 -6.98
C LYS A 78 13.24 0.81 -6.68
N LEU A 79 12.81 0.80 -5.41
CA LEU A 79 11.41 0.99 -5.01
C LEU A 79 11.13 2.26 -4.21
N ASN A 80 12.13 2.87 -3.58
CA ASN A 80 11.97 4.17 -2.91
C ASN A 80 12.04 5.24 -3.99
N ARG A 81 10.88 5.77 -4.34
CA ARG A 81 10.71 6.88 -5.29
C ARG A 81 9.64 7.79 -4.71
N LEU A 82 9.53 9.01 -5.24
CA LEU A 82 8.42 9.91 -4.92
C LEU A 82 7.12 9.29 -5.44
N ASP A 83 7.11 8.91 -6.71
CA ASP A 83 6.02 8.13 -7.32
C ASP A 83 6.21 6.64 -7.04
N ARG A 84 5.92 6.22 -5.80
CA ARG A 84 5.95 4.78 -5.48
C ARG A 84 4.91 4.06 -6.32
N ARG A 85 5.38 3.13 -7.15
CA ARG A 85 4.52 2.14 -7.80
C ARG A 85 4.02 1.16 -6.74
N LEU A 86 2.92 1.51 -6.08
CA LEU A 86 2.23 0.69 -5.10
C LEU A 86 1.35 -0.33 -5.83
N GLY A 87 1.97 -1.26 -6.57
CA GLY A 87 1.29 -2.30 -7.33
C GLY A 87 2.18 -3.51 -7.51
N ILE A 88 1.56 -4.69 -7.56
CA ILE A 88 2.24 -5.97 -7.79
C ILE A 88 2.83 -5.92 -9.20
N LYS A 89 4.14 -5.71 -9.32
CA LYS A 89 4.84 -6.29 -10.47
C LYS A 89 4.86 -7.78 -10.20
N GLY A 90 4.09 -8.54 -10.98
CA GLY A 90 4.25 -9.99 -11.04
C GLY A 90 5.72 -10.36 -11.28
N PRO A 91 6.12 -11.60 -10.95
CA PRO A 91 7.47 -12.07 -11.25
C PRO A 91 7.76 -11.81 -12.74
N ARG A 92 8.96 -11.32 -13.04
CA ARG A 92 9.47 -11.34 -14.41
C ARG A 92 9.83 -12.76 -14.77
#